data_AF-A0AAD6YRJ3-F1
#
_entry.id   AF-A0AAD6YRJ3-F1
#
_cell.length_a   1.000
_cell.length_b   1.000
_cell.length_c   1.000
_cell.angle_alpha   90.00
_cell.angle_beta   90.00
_cell.angle_gamma   90.00
#
_symmetry.space_group_name_H-M   'P 1'
#
loop_
_entity.id
_entity.type
_entity.pdbx_description
1 polymer ?
#
loop_
_entity_poly.entity_id
_entity_poly.type
_entity_poly.pdbx_seq_one_letter_code
_entity_poly.pdbx_strand_id
1 'polypeptide(L)'
;MSYEKAPHFPGPHFDNAGPPPGYTATPASGFRIALTSTVAISEDDLARAGHAPFHDLDNSPVYIGSALFMHDDGITQKSVQPCKIGPHLYPSPCSVAYGGREVSHHGRYDLLLFDESTMEWVPTSNGRIPAGRTPIEGGYEENIRDKLYHARGSVNNLLIPGKTGQHLGACHVSFGGGEHAIEHYEILCVVSMLERCSD
;
A
#
# COMPACT_ATOMS: atom_id res chain seq x y z
N MET A 1 41.58 -52.95 -38.82
CA MET A 1 40.42 -52.21 -38.29
C MET A 1 40.94 -51.04 -37.48
N SER A 2 41.10 -49.89 -38.13
CA SER A 2 41.58 -48.64 -37.54
C SER A 2 40.37 -47.80 -37.11
N TYR A 3 40.29 -47.45 -35.83
CA TYR A 3 39.29 -46.51 -35.33
C TYR A 3 39.77 -45.07 -35.57
N GLU A 4 38.92 -44.29 -36.23
CA GLU A 4 39.15 -42.88 -36.54
C GLU A 4 38.73 -42.00 -35.33
N LYS A 5 39.54 -40.98 -35.02
CA LYS A 5 39.34 -40.09 -33.87
C LYS A 5 38.30 -39.01 -34.21
N ALA A 6 37.23 -38.91 -33.42
CA ALA A 6 36.18 -37.92 -33.64
C ALA A 6 36.68 -36.47 -33.47
N PRO A 7 36.15 -35.49 -34.24
CA PRO A 7 36.57 -34.10 -34.19
C PRO A 7 36.08 -33.39 -32.91
N HIS A 8 36.92 -32.49 -32.41
CA HIS A 8 36.67 -31.66 -31.23
C HIS A 8 35.89 -30.40 -31.61
N PHE A 9 34.70 -30.21 -31.02
CA PHE A 9 33.94 -28.97 -31.17
C PHE A 9 34.29 -28.00 -30.03
N PRO A 10 34.54 -26.71 -30.30
CA PRO A 10 34.72 -25.71 -29.25
C PRO A 10 33.39 -25.50 -28.50
N GLY A 11 33.44 -25.51 -27.18
CA GLY A 11 32.27 -25.25 -26.32
C GLY A 11 31.81 -23.78 -26.41
N PRO A 12 30.55 -23.48 -26.03
CA PRO A 12 30.03 -22.13 -26.06
C PRO A 12 30.80 -21.23 -25.10
N HIS A 13 31.33 -20.12 -25.64
CA HIS A 13 31.81 -19.01 -24.84
C HIS A 13 30.62 -18.36 -24.14
N PHE A 14 30.53 -18.54 -22.82
CA PHE A 14 29.66 -17.72 -21.99
C PHE A 14 30.38 -16.40 -21.76
N ASP A 15 30.02 -15.37 -22.54
CA ASP A 15 30.39 -14.01 -22.21
C ASP A 15 29.81 -13.68 -20.83
N ASN A 16 30.71 -13.36 -19.91
CA ASN A 16 30.40 -13.04 -18.52
C ASN A 16 29.71 -11.66 -18.48
N ALA A 17 28.41 -11.63 -18.81
CA ALA A 17 27.58 -10.48 -18.55
C ALA A 17 27.50 -10.31 -17.03
N GLY A 18 28.10 -9.24 -16.52
CA GLY A 18 28.01 -8.88 -15.11
C GLY A 18 26.54 -8.81 -14.66
N PRO A 19 26.27 -8.95 -13.35
CA PRO A 19 24.92 -8.91 -12.84
C PRO A 19 24.25 -7.60 -13.27
N PRO A 20 22.98 -7.63 -13.72
CA PRO A 20 22.27 -6.42 -14.10
C PRO A 20 22.25 -5.44 -12.90
N PRO A 21 22.28 -4.11 -13.14
CA PRO A 21 22.19 -3.13 -12.08
C PRO A 21 20.94 -3.40 -11.24
N GLY A 22 21.13 -3.53 -9.92
CA GLY A 22 20.09 -3.88 -8.97
C GLY A 22 19.08 -2.75 -8.78
N TYR A 23 18.09 -2.67 -9.67
CA TYR A 23 16.84 -1.98 -9.37
C TYR A 23 15.98 -2.95 -8.56
N THR A 24 16.00 -2.85 -7.24
CA THR A 24 14.96 -3.48 -6.43
C THR A 24 13.65 -2.77 -6.77
N ALA A 25 12.85 -3.39 -7.65
CA ALA A 25 11.53 -2.89 -7.99
C ALA A 25 10.67 -2.74 -6.72
N THR A 26 9.93 -1.63 -6.61
CA THR A 26 8.99 -1.42 -5.51
C THR A 26 7.97 -2.57 -5.49
N PRO A 27 7.79 -3.27 -4.36
CA PRO A 27 6.78 -4.33 -4.26
C PRO A 27 5.39 -3.77 -4.59
N ALA A 28 4.50 -4.60 -5.13
CA ALA A 28 3.12 -4.19 -5.44
C ALA A 28 2.37 -3.61 -4.22
N SER A 29 2.73 -4.02 -3.00
CA SER A 29 2.16 -3.54 -1.74
C SER A 29 2.97 -2.42 -1.06
N GLY A 30 4.08 -1.98 -1.67
CA GLY A 30 5.05 -1.05 -1.08
C GLY A 30 5.88 -1.64 0.07
N PHE A 31 6.87 -0.87 0.54
CA PHE A 31 7.62 -1.21 1.75
C PHE A 31 6.85 -0.82 3.00
N ARG A 32 6.98 -1.62 4.08
CA ARG A 32 6.12 -1.49 5.27
C ARG A 32 6.87 -1.68 6.59
N ILE A 33 6.36 -1.06 7.65
CA ILE A 33 6.75 -1.30 9.05
C ILE A 33 5.61 -2.03 9.74
N ALA A 34 5.88 -3.22 10.29
CA ALA A 34 4.90 -3.96 11.07
C ALA A 34 4.79 -3.37 12.49
N LEU A 35 3.58 -3.03 12.90
CA LEU A 35 3.24 -2.38 14.16
C LEU A 35 2.09 -3.13 14.87
N THR A 36 1.88 -2.81 16.14
CA THR A 36 0.77 -3.34 16.94
C THR A 36 0.14 -2.22 17.77
N SER A 37 -1.17 -2.28 18.01
CA SER A 37 -1.89 -1.24 18.76
C SER A 37 -1.61 -1.29 20.27
N THR A 38 -0.94 -2.32 20.76
CA THR A 38 -0.67 -2.51 22.20
C THR A 38 0.42 -1.59 22.74
N VAL A 39 1.23 -0.98 21.85
CA VAL A 39 2.27 -0.01 22.21
C VAL A 39 2.15 1.21 21.32
N ALA A 40 2.63 2.35 21.82
CA ALA A 40 2.77 3.54 20.98
C ALA A 40 3.80 3.27 19.86
N ILE A 41 3.64 3.97 18.74
CA ILE A 41 4.60 3.91 17.63
C ILE A 41 5.91 4.52 18.11
N SER A 42 7.03 3.84 17.88
CA SER A 42 8.34 4.31 18.35
C SER A 42 8.85 5.48 17.52
N GLU A 43 9.69 6.33 18.11
CA GLU A 43 10.39 7.41 17.39
C GLU A 43 11.22 6.87 16.22
N ASP A 44 11.84 5.68 16.38
CA ASP A 44 12.61 5.04 15.32
C ASP A 44 11.71 4.63 14.14
N ASP A 45 10.51 4.12 14.41
CA ASP A 45 9.54 3.76 13.36
C ASP A 45 8.98 5.00 12.67
N LEU A 46 8.73 6.10 13.39
CA LEU A 46 8.33 7.38 12.80
C LEU A 46 9.46 8.00 11.97
N ALA A 47 10.71 7.93 12.44
CA ALA A 47 11.88 8.38 11.70
C ALA A 47 12.06 7.59 10.39
N ARG A 48 11.79 6.28 10.41
CA ARG A 48 11.77 5.43 9.21
C ARG A 48 10.59 5.71 8.28
N ALA A 49 9.42 6.03 8.84
CA ALA A 49 8.23 6.43 8.07
C ALA A 49 8.44 7.76 7.35
N GLY A 50 9.27 8.65 7.91
CA GLY A 50 9.54 9.96 7.34
C GLY A 50 8.36 10.93 7.52
N HIS A 51 8.23 11.86 6.57
CA HIS A 51 7.16 12.86 6.62
C HIS A 51 5.79 12.24 6.39
N ALA A 52 4.81 12.67 7.18
CA ALA A 52 3.43 12.22 7.04
C ALA A 52 2.81 12.82 5.76
N PRO A 53 2.19 12.01 4.88
CA PRO A 53 1.54 12.52 3.68
C PRO A 53 0.25 13.31 3.95
N PHE A 54 -0.29 13.21 5.17
CA PHE A 54 -1.53 13.84 5.58
C PHE A 54 -1.42 14.43 6.98
N HIS A 55 -2.39 15.29 7.32
CA HIS A 55 -2.55 15.86 8.65
C HIS A 55 -4.02 15.78 9.07
N ASP A 56 -4.30 15.70 10.36
CA ASP A 56 -5.66 15.84 10.92
C ASP A 56 -6.04 17.32 11.10
N LEU A 57 -7.26 17.60 11.57
CA LEU A 57 -7.77 18.97 11.78
C LEU A 57 -6.91 19.83 12.71
N ASP A 58 -6.20 19.21 13.64
CA ASP A 58 -5.30 19.85 14.61
C ASP A 58 -3.83 19.90 14.14
N ASN A 59 -3.59 19.63 12.84
CA ASN A 59 -2.26 19.51 12.23
C ASN A 59 -1.41 18.33 12.74
N SER A 60 -1.97 17.39 13.50
CA SER A 60 -1.26 16.16 13.86
C SER A 60 -0.97 15.31 12.62
N PRO A 61 0.15 14.57 12.59
CA PRO A 61 0.56 13.78 11.43
C PRO A 61 -0.34 12.57 11.22
N VAL A 62 -0.70 12.31 9.96
CA VAL A 62 -1.48 11.14 9.55
C VAL A 62 -0.74 10.37 8.46
N TYR A 63 -0.51 9.09 8.76
CA TYR A 63 0.13 8.10 7.89
C TYR A 63 -0.90 7.14 7.30
N ILE A 64 -0.43 6.33 6.36
CA ILE A 64 -1.21 5.33 5.63
C ILE A 64 -0.73 3.95 6.07
N GLY A 65 -1.62 2.98 6.18
CA GLY A 65 -1.19 1.59 6.38
C GLY A 65 -2.31 0.61 6.11
N SER A 66 -2.13 -0.61 6.61
CA SER A 66 -3.13 -1.67 6.50
C SER A 66 -3.32 -2.39 7.82
N ALA A 67 -4.57 -2.50 8.27
CA ALA A 67 -4.98 -3.25 9.45
C ALA A 67 -5.27 -4.72 9.10
N LEU A 68 -4.76 -5.65 9.92
CA LEU A 68 -5.01 -7.08 9.76
C LEU A 68 -6.17 -7.49 10.66
N PHE A 69 -7.29 -7.88 10.05
CA PHE A 69 -8.42 -8.46 10.77
C PHE A 69 -8.27 -9.97 10.77
N MET A 70 -8.24 -10.57 11.96
CA MET A 70 -8.16 -12.02 12.16
C MET A 70 -9.56 -12.61 12.34
N HIS A 71 -9.72 -13.90 12.07
CA HIS A 71 -10.87 -14.66 12.54
C HIS A 71 -10.81 -14.84 14.06
N ASP A 72 -11.91 -15.30 14.65
CA ASP A 72 -12.04 -15.55 16.09
C ASP A 72 -11.05 -16.60 16.62
N ASP A 73 -10.49 -17.42 15.74
CA ASP A 73 -9.43 -18.39 16.08
C ASP A 73 -8.08 -17.72 16.41
N GLY A 74 -7.91 -16.43 16.07
CA GLY A 74 -6.68 -15.68 16.26
C GLY A 74 -5.50 -16.14 15.40
N ILE A 75 -5.70 -17.11 14.51
CA ILE A 75 -4.67 -17.76 13.69
C ILE A 75 -4.83 -17.38 12.23
N THR A 76 -6.07 -17.38 11.72
CA THR A 76 -6.35 -17.16 10.31
C THR A 76 -6.69 -15.70 10.04
N GLN A 77 -6.05 -15.12 9.03
CA GLN A 77 -6.31 -13.73 8.61
C GLN A 77 -7.60 -13.69 7.81
N LYS A 78 -8.58 -12.93 8.32
CA LYS A 78 -9.88 -12.71 7.68
C LYS A 78 -9.77 -11.72 6.54
N SER A 79 -9.25 -10.52 6.80
CA SER A 79 -9.10 -9.47 5.78
C SER A 79 -7.95 -8.52 6.10
N VAL A 80 -7.51 -7.76 5.11
CA VAL A 80 -6.51 -6.70 5.27
C VAL A 80 -7.10 -5.40 4.73
N GLN A 81 -7.26 -4.41 5.60
CA GLN A 81 -8.00 -3.19 5.28
C GLN A 81 -7.05 -1.99 5.29
N PRO A 82 -6.97 -1.19 4.20
CA PRO A 82 -6.28 0.09 4.24
C PRO A 82 -6.82 0.98 5.35
N CYS A 83 -5.94 1.69 6.04
CA CYS A 83 -6.26 2.40 7.27
C CYS A 83 -5.56 3.76 7.37
N LYS A 84 -6.17 4.66 8.14
CA LYS A 84 -5.60 5.90 8.65
C LYS A 84 -4.77 5.59 9.89
N ILE A 85 -3.52 6.04 9.95
CA ILE A 85 -2.65 5.89 11.12
C ILE A 85 -2.31 7.27 11.69
N GLY A 86 -2.84 7.60 12.85
CA GLY A 86 -2.51 8.82 13.58
C GLY A 86 -1.84 8.48 14.91
N PRO A 87 -0.54 8.76 15.12
CA PRO A 87 0.11 8.53 16.41
C PRO A 87 -0.60 9.23 17.58
N HIS A 88 -1.22 10.39 17.33
CA HIS A 88 -2.02 11.15 18.29
C HIS A 88 -3.32 10.46 18.72
N LEU A 89 -3.79 9.44 17.99
CA LEU A 89 -5.01 8.69 18.31
C LEU A 89 -4.77 7.56 19.33
N TYR A 90 -3.58 7.50 19.95
CA TYR A 90 -3.26 6.52 21.01
C TYR A 90 -4.33 6.56 22.13
N PRO A 91 -4.84 5.40 22.60
CA PRO A 91 -4.30 4.03 22.47
C PRO A 91 -4.63 3.28 21.17
N SER A 92 -5.31 3.91 20.20
CA SER A 92 -5.73 3.24 18.95
C SER A 92 -5.30 4.07 17.74
N PRO A 93 -4.01 4.01 17.38
CA PRO A 93 -3.46 4.84 16.31
C PRO A 93 -4.04 4.47 14.93
N CYS A 94 -4.58 3.26 14.77
CA CYS A 94 -5.07 2.73 13.52
C CYS A 94 -6.61 2.82 13.44
N SER A 95 -7.12 3.52 12.43
CA SER A 95 -8.56 3.65 12.16
C SER A 95 -8.91 3.18 10.74
N VAL A 96 -10.01 2.44 10.62
CA VAL A 96 -10.43 1.76 9.38
C VAL A 96 -11.85 2.18 9.02
N ALA A 97 -12.09 2.52 7.76
CA ALA A 97 -13.43 2.64 7.19
C ALA A 97 -14.02 1.23 6.98
N TYR A 98 -14.98 0.83 7.82
CA TYR A 98 -15.51 -0.53 7.77
C TYR A 98 -16.96 -0.61 8.27
N GLY A 99 -17.86 -1.16 7.44
CA GLY A 99 -19.25 -1.44 7.81
C GLY A 99 -20.05 -0.19 8.19
N GLY A 100 -19.82 0.94 7.52
CA GLY A 100 -20.47 2.22 7.78
C GLY A 100 -19.86 3.02 8.94
N ARG A 101 -18.76 2.56 9.53
CA ARG A 101 -18.17 3.14 10.74
C ARG A 101 -16.69 3.45 10.57
N GLU A 102 -16.21 4.41 11.35
CA GLU A 102 -14.79 4.53 11.69
C GLU A 102 -14.51 3.53 12.83
N VAL A 103 -13.78 2.47 12.50
CA VAL A 103 -13.40 1.41 13.44
C VAL A 103 -11.99 1.66 13.93
N SER A 104 -11.83 1.87 15.24
CA SER A 104 -10.53 1.82 15.91
C SER A 104 -10.02 0.37 15.91
N HIS A 105 -8.95 0.11 15.18
CA HIS A 105 -8.37 -1.22 15.05
C HIS A 105 -7.47 -1.57 16.23
N HIS A 106 -7.62 -2.79 16.75
CA HIS A 106 -6.79 -3.34 17.81
C HIS A 106 -6.09 -4.61 17.32
N GLY A 107 -4.77 -4.62 17.35
CA GLY A 107 -3.94 -5.72 16.86
C GLY A 107 -2.86 -5.25 15.91
N ARG A 108 -2.43 -6.14 15.02
CA ARG A 108 -1.37 -5.86 14.05
C ARG A 108 -1.88 -4.95 12.92
N TYR A 109 -1.05 -3.99 12.55
CA TYR A 109 -1.21 -3.18 11.35
C TYR A 109 0.16 -2.88 10.76
N ASP A 110 0.23 -2.68 9.45
CA ASP A 110 1.48 -2.41 8.75
C ASP A 110 1.43 -0.98 8.19
N LEU A 111 2.31 -0.08 8.67
CA LEU A 111 2.47 1.27 8.16
C LEU A 111 3.16 1.23 6.79
N LEU A 112 2.60 1.92 5.79
CA LEU A 112 3.17 2.04 4.45
C LEU A 112 4.24 3.15 4.45
N LEU A 113 5.44 2.82 3.98
CA LEU A 113 6.49 3.80 3.71
C LEU A 113 6.16 4.53 2.40
N PHE A 114 5.50 5.69 2.53
CA PHE A 114 5.18 6.54 1.41
C PHE A 114 6.44 7.26 0.90
N ASP A 115 6.65 7.22 -0.40
CA ASP A 115 7.79 7.84 -1.07
C ASP A 115 7.33 8.53 -2.35
N GLU A 116 7.34 9.86 -2.35
CA GLU A 116 6.93 10.70 -3.49
C GLU A 116 7.78 10.50 -4.74
N SER A 117 8.99 9.94 -4.62
CA SER A 117 9.83 9.65 -5.77
C SER A 117 9.39 8.41 -6.54
N THR A 118 8.70 7.48 -5.87
CA THR A 118 8.28 6.18 -6.41
C THR A 118 6.77 5.96 -6.37
N MET A 119 6.00 6.83 -5.73
CA MET A 119 4.55 6.75 -5.62
C MET A 119 3.87 8.08 -5.97
N GLU A 120 2.69 7.99 -6.56
CA GLU A 120 1.88 9.14 -6.95
C GLU A 120 0.39 8.92 -6.68
N TRP A 121 -0.32 10.01 -6.38
CA TRP A 121 -1.77 10.02 -6.25
C TRP A 121 -2.39 10.32 -7.61
N VAL A 122 -3.18 9.37 -8.12
CA VAL A 122 -3.80 9.49 -9.45
C VAL A 122 -5.31 9.68 -9.31
N PRO A 123 -5.89 10.76 -9.87
CA PRO A 123 -7.33 10.98 -9.85
C PRO A 123 -8.10 9.85 -10.53
N THR A 124 -9.18 9.40 -9.90
CA THR A 124 -10.09 8.39 -10.44
C THR A 124 -11.48 8.49 -9.82
N SER A 125 -12.38 7.60 -10.21
CA SER A 125 -13.72 7.48 -9.64
C SER A 125 -14.29 6.08 -9.87
N ASN A 126 -15.41 5.78 -9.23
CA ASN A 126 -16.23 4.61 -9.58
C ASN A 126 -15.49 3.26 -9.47
N GLY A 127 -14.55 3.13 -8.51
CA GLY A 127 -13.74 1.93 -8.31
C GLY A 127 -12.68 1.68 -9.40
N ARG A 128 -12.51 2.60 -10.35
CA ARG A 128 -11.65 2.38 -11.52
C ARG A 128 -10.17 2.50 -11.15
N ILE A 129 -9.38 1.60 -11.74
CA ILE A 129 -7.92 1.73 -11.80
C ILE A 129 -7.61 2.52 -13.08
N PRO A 130 -6.94 3.69 -13.01
CA PRO A 130 -6.56 4.46 -14.19
C PRO A 130 -5.71 3.66 -15.18
N ALA A 131 -5.96 3.85 -16.47
CA ALA A 131 -5.26 3.10 -17.53
C ALA A 131 -3.74 3.37 -17.46
N GLY A 132 -2.94 2.33 -17.62
CA GLY A 132 -1.47 2.42 -17.58
C GLY A 132 -0.87 2.58 -16.18
N ARG A 133 -1.68 2.69 -15.12
CA ARG A 133 -1.20 2.85 -13.75
C ARG A 133 -1.20 1.52 -12.99
N THR A 134 -0.22 1.37 -12.10
CA THR A 134 -0.11 0.22 -11.19
C THR A 134 -0.46 0.67 -9.78
N PRO A 135 -1.64 0.32 -9.24
CA PRO A 135 -2.05 0.74 -7.90
C PRO A 135 -1.29 -0.01 -6.81
N ILE A 136 -1.02 0.67 -5.68
CA ILE A 136 -0.40 0.05 -4.51
C ILE A 136 -1.45 -0.80 -3.77
N GLU A 137 -1.21 -2.11 -3.70
CA GLU A 137 -2.07 -3.05 -2.97
C GLU A 137 -2.04 -2.74 -1.46
N GLY A 138 -3.21 -2.37 -0.94
CA GLY A 138 -3.44 -2.08 0.47
C GLY A 138 -4.00 -3.28 1.23
N GLY A 139 -4.59 -4.26 0.55
CA GLY A 139 -5.10 -5.47 1.20
C GLY A 139 -6.18 -6.16 0.38
N TYR A 140 -7.13 -6.77 1.07
CA TYR A 140 -8.21 -7.55 0.47
C TYR A 140 -9.37 -7.72 1.45
N GLU A 141 -10.59 -7.89 0.91
CA GLU A 141 -11.77 -8.29 1.68
C GLU A 141 -11.79 -9.81 1.97
N GLU A 142 -12.70 -10.29 2.81
CA GLU A 142 -12.73 -11.67 3.33
C GLU A 142 -12.65 -12.78 2.25
N ASN A 143 -13.19 -12.54 1.06
CA ASN A 143 -13.13 -13.52 -0.04
C ASN A 143 -11.77 -13.58 -0.77
N ILE A 144 -10.78 -12.76 -0.34
CA ILE A 144 -9.39 -12.64 -0.83
C ILE A 144 -9.26 -12.12 -2.27
N ARG A 145 -10.23 -12.41 -3.14
CA ARG A 145 -10.27 -12.00 -4.55
C ARG A 145 -10.54 -10.51 -4.70
N ASP A 146 -11.29 -9.94 -3.75
CA ASP A 146 -11.63 -8.52 -3.76
C ASP A 146 -10.49 -7.70 -3.17
N LYS A 147 -9.58 -7.32 -4.07
CA LYS A 147 -8.41 -6.48 -3.76
C LYS A 147 -8.83 -5.08 -3.31
N LEU A 148 -8.09 -4.57 -2.33
CA LEU A 148 -8.19 -3.22 -1.83
C LEU A 148 -6.89 -2.47 -2.10
N TYR A 149 -7.02 -1.21 -2.48
CA TYR A 149 -5.92 -0.31 -2.77
C TYR A 149 -5.98 0.90 -1.86
N HIS A 150 -4.82 1.51 -1.60
CA HIS A 150 -4.75 2.77 -0.87
C HIS A 150 -5.34 3.89 -1.72
N ALA A 151 -6.23 4.67 -1.12
CA ALA A 151 -6.85 5.83 -1.75
C ALA A 151 -6.92 6.99 -0.76
N ARG A 152 -7.22 8.18 -1.26
CA ARG A 152 -7.56 9.34 -0.44
C ARG A 152 -8.79 10.04 -0.98
N GLY A 153 -9.65 10.50 -0.07
CA GLY A 153 -10.86 11.26 -0.37
C GLY A 153 -10.89 12.57 0.41
N SER A 154 -11.59 13.58 -0.11
CA SER A 154 -11.76 14.86 0.57
C SER A 154 -13.04 14.85 1.42
N VAL A 155 -12.90 15.13 2.72
CA VAL A 155 -14.02 15.40 3.63
C VAL A 155 -13.75 16.72 4.32
N ASN A 156 -14.66 17.69 4.21
CA ASN A 156 -14.50 19.03 4.78
C ASN A 156 -13.17 19.72 4.40
N ASN A 157 -12.74 19.58 3.13
CA ASN A 157 -11.46 20.08 2.59
C ASN A 157 -10.21 19.43 3.19
N LEU A 158 -10.34 18.37 3.98
CA LEU A 158 -9.23 17.56 4.46
C LEU A 158 -9.08 16.32 3.58
N LEU A 159 -7.86 16.04 3.12
CA LEU A 159 -7.55 14.80 2.42
C LEU A 159 -7.31 13.69 3.45
N ILE A 160 -8.11 12.63 3.38
CA ILE A 160 -8.11 11.54 4.35
C ILE A 160 -7.75 10.25 3.64
N PRO A 161 -6.74 9.49 4.13
CA PRO A 161 -6.42 8.19 3.57
C PRO A 161 -7.52 7.17 3.90
N GLY A 162 -7.71 6.21 2.99
CA GLY A 162 -8.69 5.15 3.11
C GLY A 162 -8.50 4.07 2.06
N LYS A 163 -9.59 3.41 1.70
CA LYS A 163 -9.58 2.25 0.79
C LYS A 163 -10.40 2.49 -0.47
N THR A 164 -10.01 1.85 -1.55
CA THR A 164 -10.85 1.69 -2.76
C THR A 164 -10.71 0.26 -3.27
N GLY A 165 -11.69 -0.20 -4.01
CA GLY A 165 -11.64 -1.46 -4.77
C GLY A 165 -12.61 -1.39 -5.94
N GLN A 166 -12.37 -2.19 -6.98
CA GLN A 166 -13.27 -2.24 -8.14
C GLN A 166 -14.70 -2.63 -7.73
N HIS A 167 -14.83 -3.48 -6.70
CA HIS A 167 -16.10 -3.92 -6.13
C HIS A 167 -16.76 -2.87 -5.21
N LEU A 168 -16.01 -1.88 -4.69
CA LEU A 168 -16.55 -0.84 -3.81
C LEU A 168 -17.19 0.32 -4.58
N GLY A 169 -16.66 0.64 -5.76
CA GLY A 169 -17.18 1.75 -6.58
C GLY A 169 -16.88 3.15 -6.05
N ALA A 170 -16.18 3.30 -4.92
CA ALA A 170 -15.83 4.59 -4.33
C ALA A 170 -14.56 4.47 -3.47
N CYS A 171 -14.03 5.61 -3.02
CA CYS A 171 -13.08 5.66 -1.92
C CYS A 171 -13.82 5.75 -0.59
N HIS A 172 -13.52 4.85 0.34
CA HIS A 172 -14.08 4.80 1.68
C HIS A 172 -13.04 5.31 2.68
N VAL A 173 -13.37 6.38 3.40
CA VAL A 173 -12.48 7.03 4.39
C VAL A 173 -13.13 7.09 5.78
N SER A 174 -12.30 7.02 6.82
CA SER A 174 -12.74 7.06 8.22
C SER A 174 -12.58 8.47 8.81
N PHE A 175 -13.69 9.13 9.13
CA PHE A 175 -13.70 10.49 9.67
C PHE A 175 -14.91 10.79 10.56
N GLY A 176 -14.66 11.46 11.69
CA GLY A 176 -15.71 11.92 12.59
C GLY A 176 -16.56 10.81 13.20
N GLY A 177 -16.02 9.59 13.35
CA GLY A 177 -16.73 8.42 13.86
C GLY A 177 -17.47 7.60 12.79
N GLY A 178 -17.47 8.04 11.53
CA GLY A 178 -18.18 7.41 10.43
C GLY A 178 -17.29 6.99 9.26
N GLU A 179 -17.85 6.15 8.40
CA GLU A 179 -17.32 5.86 7.07
C GLU A 179 -17.96 6.79 6.03
N HIS A 180 -17.16 7.40 5.16
CA HIS A 180 -17.61 8.27 4.09
C HIS A 180 -17.20 7.69 2.73
N ALA A 181 -18.18 7.51 1.84
CA ALA A 181 -17.94 7.07 0.47
C ALA A 181 -17.81 8.28 -0.46
N ILE A 182 -16.64 8.42 -1.09
CA ILE A 182 -16.27 9.54 -1.95
C ILE A 182 -16.17 9.04 -3.40
N GLU A 183 -16.98 9.60 -4.29
CA GLU A 183 -17.04 9.19 -5.70
C GLU A 183 -15.82 9.63 -6.50
N HIS A 184 -15.35 10.86 -6.28
CA HIS A 184 -14.16 11.42 -6.94
C HIS A 184 -13.00 11.49 -5.95
N TYR A 185 -11.98 10.69 -6.20
CA TYR A 185 -10.91 10.45 -5.25
C TYR A 185 -9.59 10.22 -5.99
N GLU A 186 -8.51 10.01 -5.24
CA GLU A 186 -7.22 9.63 -5.80
C GLU A 186 -6.80 8.26 -5.29
N ILE A 187 -6.29 7.43 -6.18
CA ILE A 187 -5.71 6.11 -5.87
C ILE A 187 -4.18 6.23 -5.87
N LEU A 188 -3.53 5.58 -4.90
CA LEU A 188 -2.07 5.56 -4.81
C LEU A 188 -1.50 4.56 -5.81
N CYS A 189 -0.58 5.00 -6.67
CA CYS A 189 0.04 4.19 -7.71
C CYS A 189 1.57 4.27 -7.64
N VAL A 190 2.25 3.26 -8.19
CA VAL A 190 3.70 3.32 -8.47
C VAL A 190 3.94 4.30 -9.62
N VAL A 191 4.95 5.16 -9.49
CA VAL A 191 5.41 6.00 -10.60
C VAL A 191 6.16 5.14 -11.61
N SER A 192 5.63 5.02 -12.82
CA SER A 192 6.31 4.40 -13.96
C SER A 192 7.51 5.25 -14.39
N MET A 193 8.74 4.80 -14.11
CA MET A 193 9.95 5.47 -14.64
C MET A 193 10.01 5.52 -16.18
N LEU A 194 9.26 4.65 -16.87
CA LEU A 194 9.16 4.69 -18.34
C LEU A 194 8.45 5.94 -18.87
N GLU A 195 7.63 6.63 -18.07
CA GLU A 195 6.90 7.82 -18.52
C GLU A 195 7.69 9.12 -18.35
N ARG A 196 8.72 9.14 -17.47
CA ARG A 196 9.58 10.31 -17.22
C ARG A 196 10.68 10.52 -18.28
N CYS A 197 10.78 9.66 -19.29
CA CYS A 197 11.78 9.75 -20.35
C CYS A 197 11.22 10.31 -21.67
N SER A 198 10.01 10.89 -21.64
CA SER A 198 9.26 11.32 -22.82
C SER A 198 9.37 12.82 -23.15
N ASP A 199 10.14 13.60 -22.39
CA ASP A 199 10.34 15.04 -22.60
C ASP A 199 11.70 15.36 -23.25
#